data_AF-A0A6C0E4U9-F1
#
_entry.id   AF-A0A6C0E4U9-F1
#
_cell.length_a   1.000
_cell.length_b   1.000
_cell.length_c   1.000
_cell.angle_alpha   90.00
_cell.angle_beta   90.00
_cell.angle_gamma   90.00
#
_symmetry.space_group_name_H-M   'P 1'
#
loop_
_entity.id
_entity.type
_entity.pdbx_description
1 polymer ?
#
loop_
_entity_poly.entity_id
_entity_poly.type
_entity_poly.pdbx_seq_one_letter_code
_entity_poly.pdbx_strand_id
1 'polypeptide(L)'
;MSNFPLYDTLSNDIIDNPEDLSTKEKDEFLKMVKQIDSNGYEIIYVLIRVYQLENTEDKSTFKLPFGGKFIKDDIKFDFDELPNKLKHILYKFIHIHNKTLSEEII
;
A
#
# COMPACT_ATOMS: atom_id res chain seq x y z
N MET A 1 17.89 3.71 -0.20
CA MET A 1 16.97 4.71 -0.75
C MET A 1 16.38 4.10 -2.00
N SER A 2 15.07 3.90 -2.01
CA SER A 2 14.38 3.44 -3.20
C SER A 2 14.30 4.58 -4.23
N ASN A 3 13.93 4.26 -5.46
CA ASN A 3 13.65 5.29 -6.48
C ASN A 3 12.32 6.03 -6.22
N PHE A 4 11.68 5.84 -5.07
CA PHE A 4 10.41 6.45 -4.73
C PHE A 4 10.46 7.07 -3.33
N PRO A 5 10.74 8.38 -3.21
CA PRO A 5 10.95 9.06 -1.91
C PRO A 5 9.78 8.92 -0.92
N LEU A 6 8.54 8.81 -1.42
CA LEU A 6 7.37 8.57 -0.58
C LEU A 6 7.45 7.21 0.13
N TYR A 7 7.87 6.15 -0.57
CA TYR A 7 8.07 4.84 0.04
C TYR A 7 9.14 4.88 1.14
N ASP A 8 10.27 5.54 0.87
CA ASP A 8 11.33 5.72 1.87
C ASP A 8 10.76 6.42 3.12
N THR A 9 10.03 7.51 2.93
CA THR A 9 9.42 8.28 4.04
C THR A 9 8.42 7.46 4.85
N LEU A 10 7.59 6.66 4.18
CA LEU A 10 6.59 5.82 4.85
C LEU A 10 7.22 4.65 5.59
N SER A 11 8.28 4.06 5.03
CA SER A 11 8.90 2.83 5.53
C SER A 11 9.97 3.05 6.61
N ASN A 12 10.60 4.23 6.68
CA ASN A 12 11.71 4.51 7.60
C ASN A 12 11.39 4.26 9.08
N ASP A 13 10.15 4.51 9.51
CA ASP A 13 9.75 4.35 10.92
C ASP A 13 9.13 2.98 11.23
N ILE A 14 9.05 2.09 10.25
CA ILE A 14 8.44 0.77 10.40
C ILE A 14 9.57 -0.25 10.56
N ILE A 15 9.55 -0.98 11.69
CA ILE A 15 10.49 -2.07 11.94
C ILE A 15 10.42 -3.13 10.82
N ASP A 16 11.50 -3.87 10.58
CA ASP A 16 11.58 -4.76 9.42
C ASP A 16 10.57 -5.92 9.45
N ASN A 17 10.27 -6.44 10.64
CA ASN A 17 9.33 -7.53 10.84
C ASN A 17 8.24 -7.13 11.84
N PRO A 18 7.32 -6.23 11.46
CA PRO A 18 6.26 -5.82 12.34
C PRO A 18 5.25 -6.94 12.52
N GLU A 19 4.58 -6.96 13.67
CA GLU A 19 3.35 -7.73 13.84
C GLU A 19 2.32 -7.29 12.79
N ASP A 20 1.40 -8.20 12.46
CA ASP A 20 0.32 -7.86 11.55
C ASP A 20 -0.55 -6.75 12.15
N LEU A 21 -1.23 -6.00 11.29
CA LEU A 21 -2.22 -5.01 11.74
C LEU A 21 -3.31 -5.72 12.54
N SER A 22 -3.78 -5.06 13.60
CA SER A 22 -4.94 -5.54 14.34
C SER A 22 -6.18 -5.57 13.45
N THR A 23 -7.15 -6.41 13.78
CA THR A 23 -8.43 -6.48 13.04
C THR A 23 -9.08 -5.10 12.87
N LYS A 24 -8.98 -4.25 13.91
CA LYS A 24 -9.53 -2.89 13.88
C LYS A 24 -8.83 -2.01 12.83
N GLU A 25 -7.50 -2.06 12.77
CA GLU A 25 -6.72 -1.31 11.78
C GLU A 25 -6.98 -1.81 10.35
N LYS A 26 -7.12 -3.12 10.17
CA LYS A 26 -7.50 -3.71 8.87
C LYS A 26 -8.89 -3.23 8.43
N ASP A 27 -9.88 -3.27 9.32
CA ASP A 27 -11.23 -2.80 9.03
C ASP A 27 -11.28 -1.31 8.70
N GLU A 28 -10.47 -0.51 9.41
CA GLU A 28 -10.30 0.91 9.16
C GLU A 28 -9.69 1.17 7.78
N PHE A 29 -8.59 0.49 7.46
CA PHE A 29 -7.96 0.54 6.13
C PHE A 29 -8.96 0.24 5.02
N LEU A 30 -9.71 -0.87 5.14
CA LEU A 30 -10.68 -1.30 4.14
C LEU A 30 -11.85 -0.33 3.96
N LYS A 31 -12.19 0.46 4.99
CA LYS A 31 -13.20 1.53 4.87
C LYS A 31 -12.61 2.73 4.15
N MET A 32 -11.42 3.16 4.53
CA MET A 32 -10.74 4.32 3.96
C MET A 32 -10.39 4.12 2.49
N VAL A 33 -9.87 2.94 2.11
CA VAL A 33 -9.48 2.64 0.74
C VAL A 33 -10.66 2.58 -0.23
N LYS A 34 -11.90 2.41 0.26
CA LYS A 34 -13.11 2.48 -0.59
C LYS A 34 -13.50 3.91 -0.96
N GLN A 35 -12.96 4.89 -0.26
CA GLN A 35 -13.28 6.31 -0.42
C GLN A 35 -12.11 7.10 -1.03
N ILE A 36 -11.01 6.42 -1.36
CA ILE A 36 -9.84 7.04 -1.95
C ILE A 36 -10.11 7.43 -3.41
N ASP A 37 -9.42 8.47 -3.87
CA ASP A 37 -9.46 8.92 -5.26
C ASP A 37 -8.59 8.02 -6.18
N SER A 38 -8.70 8.24 -7.50
CA SER A 38 -7.95 7.47 -8.50
C SER A 38 -6.44 7.56 -8.32
N ASN A 39 -5.92 8.76 -8.01
CA ASN A 39 -4.51 8.97 -7.75
C ASN A 39 -4.04 8.18 -6.52
N GLY A 40 -4.84 8.12 -5.46
CA GLY A 40 -4.53 7.28 -4.31
C GLY A 40 -4.46 5.78 -4.65
N TYR A 41 -5.36 5.27 -5.50
CA TYR A 41 -5.27 3.87 -5.98
C TYR A 41 -3.98 3.61 -6.77
N GLU A 42 -3.59 4.54 -7.63
CA GLU A 42 -2.33 4.45 -8.38
C GLU A 42 -1.12 4.42 -7.44
N ILE A 43 -1.09 5.30 -6.43
CA ILE A 43 -0.01 5.34 -5.44
C ILE A 43 0.04 4.05 -4.61
N ILE A 44 -1.10 3.49 -4.20
CA ILE A 44 -1.15 2.19 -3.52
C ILE A 44 -0.47 1.12 -4.38
N TYR A 45 -0.80 1.05 -5.67
CA TYR A 45 -0.18 0.09 -6.57
C TYR A 45 1.34 0.31 -6.71
N VAL A 46 1.77 1.57 -6.83
CA VAL A 46 3.21 1.91 -6.87
C VAL A 46 3.91 1.50 -5.58
N LEU A 47 3.32 1.73 -4.40
CA LEU A 47 3.89 1.30 -3.11
C LEU A 47 4.05 -0.22 -3.03
N ILE A 48 3.05 -0.98 -3.48
CA ILE A 48 3.12 -2.45 -3.56
C ILE A 48 4.28 -2.88 -4.49
N ARG A 49 4.43 -2.22 -5.65
CA ARG A 49 5.50 -2.52 -6.62
C ARG A 49 6.88 -2.18 -6.11
N VAL A 50 7.05 -1.00 -5.52
CA VAL A 50 8.34 -0.60 -4.93
C VAL A 50 8.69 -1.58 -3.82
N TYR A 51 7.75 -1.96 -2.95
CA TYR A 51 8.02 -2.96 -1.92
C TYR A 51 8.49 -4.31 -2.49
N GLN A 52 7.86 -4.82 -3.56
CA GLN A 52 8.33 -6.01 -4.28
C GLN A 52 9.78 -5.81 -4.78
N LEU A 53 10.02 -4.70 -5.47
CA LEU A 53 11.31 -4.37 -6.08
C LEU A 53 12.42 -4.10 -5.07
N GLU A 54 12.11 -3.83 -3.81
CA GLU A 54 13.12 -3.66 -2.75
C GLU A 54 13.30 -4.95 -1.92
N ASN A 55 12.23 -5.72 -1.68
CA ASN A 55 12.24 -6.78 -0.66
C ASN A 55 12.11 -8.22 -1.19
N THR A 56 11.93 -8.44 -2.49
CA THR A 56 11.77 -9.80 -3.06
C THR A 56 12.78 -10.07 -4.16
N GLU A 57 13.18 -11.33 -4.39
CA GLU A 57 14.08 -11.67 -5.51
C GLU A 57 13.39 -11.53 -6.87
N ASP A 58 12.07 -11.74 -6.92
CA ASP A 58 11.28 -11.58 -8.14
C ASP A 58 11.07 -10.09 -8.45
N LYS A 59 11.87 -9.56 -9.39
CA LYS A 59 11.74 -8.20 -9.91
C LYS A 59 10.91 -8.12 -11.20
N SER A 60 10.18 -9.19 -11.55
CA SER A 60 9.41 -9.24 -12.79
C SER A 60 8.29 -8.19 -12.79
N THR A 61 8.25 -7.42 -13.88
CA THR A 61 7.18 -6.46 -14.17
C THR A 61 6.03 -7.11 -14.94
N PHE A 62 6.21 -8.33 -15.45
CA PHE A 62 5.21 -9.06 -16.24
C PHE A 62 4.15 -9.78 -15.39
N LYS A 63 4.41 -9.95 -14.09
CA LYS A 63 3.49 -10.57 -13.14
C LYS A 63 3.02 -9.55 -12.13
N LEU A 64 1.79 -9.69 -11.64
CA LEU A 64 1.32 -8.93 -10.50
C LEU A 64 2.02 -9.43 -9.22
N PRO A 65 2.39 -8.54 -8.29
CA PRO A 65 3.08 -8.92 -7.07
C PRO A 65 2.11 -9.54 -6.07
N PHE A 66 2.62 -10.32 -5.11
CA PHE A 66 1.88 -10.81 -3.94
C PHE A 66 0.49 -11.40 -4.27
N GLY A 67 0.41 -12.23 -5.31
CA GLY A 67 -0.84 -12.93 -5.66
C GLY A 67 -1.93 -12.05 -6.28
N GLY A 68 -1.62 -10.80 -6.67
CA GLY A 68 -2.56 -9.90 -7.32
C GLY A 68 -3.19 -10.51 -8.58
N LYS A 69 -4.46 -10.18 -8.83
CA LYS A 69 -5.26 -10.72 -9.94
C LYS A 69 -5.90 -9.59 -10.74
N PHE A 70 -5.93 -9.75 -12.05
CA PHE A 70 -6.77 -8.92 -12.91
C PHE A 70 -8.23 -9.37 -12.77
N ILE A 71 -9.13 -8.43 -12.51
CA ILE A 71 -10.57 -8.63 -12.50
C ILE A 71 -11.17 -7.61 -13.46
N LYS A 72 -11.53 -8.08 -14.67
CA LYS A 72 -11.87 -7.21 -15.80
C LYS A 72 -10.73 -6.23 -16.08
N ASP A 73 -10.98 -4.93 -15.95
CA ASP A 73 -10.03 -3.85 -16.19
C ASP A 73 -9.32 -3.37 -14.90
N ASP A 74 -9.66 -3.97 -13.75
CA ASP A 74 -9.10 -3.61 -12.45
C ASP A 74 -8.08 -4.65 -11.95
N ILE A 75 -7.25 -4.23 -10.99
CA ILE A 75 -6.33 -5.10 -10.25
C ILE A 75 -6.85 -5.26 -8.82
N LYS A 76 -6.98 -6.52 -8.38
CA LYS A 76 -7.34 -6.85 -7.00
C LYS A 76 -6.18 -7.51 -6.28
N PHE A 77 -5.90 -7.02 -5.09
CA PHE A 77 -5.01 -7.66 -4.13
C PHE A 77 -5.85 -8.19 -2.96
N ASP A 78 -5.45 -9.34 -2.43
CA ASP A 78 -5.91 -9.76 -1.11
C ASP A 78 -5.05 -9.08 -0.06
N PHE A 79 -5.65 -8.24 0.79
CA PHE A 79 -4.91 -7.47 1.77
C PHE A 79 -4.25 -8.36 2.81
N ASP A 80 -4.87 -9.50 3.17
CA ASP A 80 -4.34 -10.40 4.19
C ASP A 80 -3.10 -11.17 3.70
N GLU A 81 -2.98 -11.39 2.39
CA GLU A 81 -1.83 -12.04 1.76
C GLU A 81 -0.60 -11.12 1.60
N LEU A 82 -0.76 -9.80 1.84
CA LEU A 82 0.36 -8.87 1.76
C LEU A 82 1.34 -9.03 2.95
N PRO A 83 2.65 -8.82 2.74
CA PRO A 83 3.62 -8.77 3.82
C PRO A 83 3.25 -7.74 4.90
N ASN A 84 3.47 -8.05 6.18
CA ASN A 84 3.07 -7.17 7.29
C ASN A 84 3.64 -5.75 7.14
N LYS A 85 4.93 -5.62 6.83
CA LYS A 85 5.56 -4.31 6.62
C LYS A 85 4.87 -3.51 5.50
N LEU A 86 4.46 -4.18 4.42
CA LEU A 86 3.68 -3.54 3.35
C LEU A 86 2.30 -3.10 3.84
N LYS A 87 1.58 -3.92 4.62
CA LYS A 87 0.30 -3.53 5.23
C LYS A 87 0.44 -2.25 6.07
N HIS A 88 1.49 -2.15 6.90
CA HIS A 88 1.79 -0.95 7.69
C HIS A 88 2.11 0.27 6.82
N ILE A 89 2.86 0.11 5.73
CA ILE A 89 3.15 1.19 4.77
C ILE A 89 1.85 1.72 4.14
N LEU A 90 0.99 0.82 3.66
CA LEU A 90 -0.29 1.17 3.05
C LEU A 90 -1.23 1.84 4.06
N TYR A 91 -1.23 1.35 5.31
CA TYR A 91 -2.01 1.94 6.40
C TYR A 91 -1.56 3.37 6.75
N LYS A 92 -0.24 3.62 6.82
CA LYS A 92 0.30 4.97 7.04
C LYS A 92 -0.03 5.90 5.87
N PHE A 93 0.09 5.40 4.64
CA PHE A 93 -0.25 6.16 3.43
C PHE A 93 -1.71 6.62 3.43
N ILE A 94 -2.66 5.70 3.64
CA ILE A 94 -4.09 6.03 3.55
C ILE A 94 -4.51 7.12 4.56
N HIS A 95 -3.89 7.12 5.74
CA HIS A 95 -4.15 8.14 6.77
C HIS A 95 -3.65 9.52 6.36
N ILE A 96 -2.44 9.58 5.80
CA ILE A 96 -1.86 10.84 5.32
C ILE A 96 -2.68 11.37 4.14
N HIS A 97 -2.96 10.51 3.16
CA HIS A 97 -3.67 10.87 1.94
C HIS A 97 -5.07 11.41 2.22
N ASN A 98 -5.86 10.72 3.05
CA ASN A 98 -7.21 11.14 3.39
C ASN A 98 -7.24 12.42 4.24
N LYS A 99 -6.22 12.64 5.08
CA LYS A 99 -6.08 13.89 5.82
C LYS A 99 -5.85 15.06 4.85
N THR A 100 -4.93 14.90 3.90
CA THR A 100 -4.65 15.93 2.88
C THR A 100 -5.87 16.21 1.99
N LEU A 101 -6.59 15.18 1.53
CA LEU A 101 -7.83 15.35 0.77
C LEU A 101 -8.90 16.14 1.55
N SER A 102 -8.99 15.93 2.86
CA SER A 102 -9.96 16.65 3.71
C SER A 102 -9.58 18.11 3.90
N GLU A 103 -8.28 18.43 3.90
CA GLU A 103 -7.75 19.79 4.04
C GLU A 103 -7.87 20.61 2.75
N GLU A 104 -7.83 19.98 1.57
CA GLU A 104 -7.98 20.65 0.26
C GLU A 104 -9.44 21.05 -0.08
N ILE A 105 -10.42 20.54 0.68
CA ILE A 105 -11.86 20.81 0.48
C ILE A 105 -12.35 22.04 1.27
N ILE A 106 -11.47 22.70 2.03
CA ILE A 106 -11.77 23.88 2.88
C ILE A 106 -11.25 25.15 2.20
#